data_AF-A0A6G1RB98-F1
#
_entry.id   AF-A0A6G1RB98-F1
#
_cell.length_a   1.000
_cell.length_b   1.000
_cell.length_c   1.000
_cell.angle_alpha   90.00
_cell.angle_beta   90.00
_cell.angle_gamma   90.00
#
_symmetry.space_group_name_H-M   'P 1'
#
loop_
_entity.id
_entity.type
_entity.pdbx_description
1 polymer ?
#
loop_
_entity_poly.entity_id
_entity_poly.type
_entity_poly.pdbx_seq_one_letter_code
_entity_poly.pdbx_strand_id
1 'polypeptide(L)'
;LFSLLLMQASRNVSDWWLSHWISSISQTENTSVMVCSASPPSPELLLFSVAGLFSPVQALDTTTVPSNGSLDVNFYLVVYGSIAGANSLFTIFRAFLFAYGTICAATVIHNRLLQRVLKATVTFFDTTPTGRILNRFSSDLYCVDDSLPFILNIFLANMYGLLGMLVIITYGLPWIGLVLLPLAALYFSIQRYYRRTSRELKRLYSVTLSPIYTHFSETLSGLSSIRAMRA
;
A
#
# COMPACT_ATOMS: atom_id res chain seq x y z
N LEU A 1 8.00 -2.95 -12.39
CA LEU A 1 7.95 -4.03 -11.38
C LEU A 1 9.09 -3.90 -10.37
N PHE A 2 10.36 -3.84 -10.81
CA PHE A 2 11.49 -3.63 -9.90
C PHE A 2 11.36 -2.39 -9.00
N SER A 3 10.89 -1.25 -9.53
CA SER A 3 10.62 -0.04 -8.73
C SER A 3 9.53 -0.19 -7.67
N LEU A 4 8.56 -1.09 -7.88
CA LEU A 4 7.53 -1.41 -6.88
C LEU A 4 8.11 -2.23 -5.74
N LEU A 5 8.96 -3.22 -6.07
CA LEU A 5 9.70 -3.99 -5.07
C LEU A 5 10.59 -3.09 -4.23
N LEU A 6 11.35 -2.20 -4.87
CA LEU A 6 12.28 -1.30 -4.18
C LEU A 6 11.56 -0.36 -3.21
N MET A 7 10.43 0.24 -3.64
CA MET A 7 9.59 1.09 -2.80
C MET A 7 8.99 0.32 -1.62
N GLN A 8 8.50 -0.91 -1.86
CA GLN A 8 7.94 -1.71 -0.79
C GLN A 8 9.02 -2.15 0.20
N ALA A 9 10.20 -2.54 -0.29
CA ALA A 9 11.33 -2.90 0.54
C ALA A 9 11.77 -1.72 1.41
N SER A 10 11.87 -0.50 0.86
CA SER A 10 12.24 0.68 1.65
C SER A 10 11.22 1.02 2.75
N ARG A 11 9.92 0.88 2.48
CA ARG A 11 8.87 1.00 3.53
C ARG A 11 9.01 -0.06 4.62
N ASN A 12 9.19 -1.31 4.22
CA ASN A 12 9.36 -2.40 5.17
C ASN A 12 10.59 -2.20 6.05
N VAL A 13 11.69 -1.68 5.47
CA VAL A 13 12.92 -1.35 6.19
C VAL A 13 12.70 -0.20 7.17
N SER A 14 11.93 0.84 6.82
CA SER A 14 11.62 1.92 7.76
C SER A 14 10.83 1.42 8.98
N ASP A 15 9.87 0.52 8.75
CA ASP A 15 9.03 -0.04 9.83
C ASP A 15 9.86 -0.94 10.75
N TRP A 16 10.72 -1.77 10.17
CA TRP A 16 11.65 -2.61 10.92
C TRP A 16 12.63 -1.78 11.75
N TRP A 17 13.20 -0.73 11.16
CA TRP A 17 14.13 0.17 11.84
C TRP A 17 13.46 0.87 13.02
N LEU A 18 12.23 1.35 12.84
CA LEU A 18 11.46 1.98 13.91
C LEU A 18 11.22 1.00 15.07
N SER A 19 10.86 -0.26 14.77
CA SER A 19 10.70 -1.29 15.79
C SER A 19 12.01 -1.57 16.55
N HIS A 20 13.15 -1.59 15.85
CA HIS A 20 14.46 -1.76 16.46
C HIS A 20 14.80 -0.59 17.41
N TRP A 21 14.59 0.65 16.97
CA TRP A 21 14.83 1.84 17.78
C TRP A 21 13.93 1.89 19.03
N ILE A 22 12.65 1.57 18.89
CA ILE A 22 11.73 1.51 20.04
C ILE A 22 12.18 0.43 21.03
N SER A 23 12.60 -0.74 20.53
CA SER A 23 13.11 -1.83 21.37
C SER A 23 14.38 -1.44 22.13
N SER A 24 15.28 -0.66 21.51
CA SER A 24 16.53 -0.22 22.17
C SER A 24 16.26 0.81 23.27
N ILE A 25 15.24 1.67 23.10
CA ILE A 25 14.80 2.59 24.15
C ILE A 25 14.27 1.80 25.35
N SER A 26 13.40 0.81 25.11
CA SER A 26 12.81 -0.01 26.19
C SER A 26 13.86 -0.80 26.99
N GLN A 27 14.91 -1.31 26.35
CA GLN A 27 16.03 -1.97 27.06
C GLN A 27 16.82 -0.98 27.93
N THR A 28 17.02 0.25 27.45
CA THR A 28 17.70 1.31 28.21
C THR A 28 16.93 1.70 29.47
N GLU A 29 15.60 1.84 29.37
CA GLU A 29 14.73 2.12 30.53
C GLU A 29 14.71 0.96 31.55
N ASN A 30 14.64 -0.28 31.09
CA ASN A 30 14.69 -1.43 32.01
C ASN A 30 16.02 -1.51 32.77
N THR A 31 17.13 -1.12 32.13
CA THR A 31 18.46 -1.11 32.75
C THR A 31 18.59 0.01 33.77
N SER A 32 18.06 1.22 33.49
CA SER A 32 18.09 2.33 34.45
C SER A 32 17.20 2.05 35.68
N VAL A 33 16.05 1.39 35.50
CA VAL A 33 15.18 0.96 36.61
C VAL A 33 15.85 -0.13 37.45
N MET A 34 16.57 -1.08 36.85
CA MET A 34 17.30 -2.11 37.59
C MET A 34 18.47 -1.53 38.40
N VAL A 35 19.15 -0.50 37.87
CA VAL A 35 20.19 0.26 38.58
C VAL A 35 19.60 1.11 39.72
N CYS A 36 18.40 1.66 39.55
CA CYS A 36 17.69 2.39 40.62
C CYS A 36 16.99 1.47 41.65
N SER A 37 16.82 0.18 41.35
CA SER A 37 16.24 -0.81 42.28
C SER A 37 17.27 -1.40 43.24
N ALA A 38 18.56 -1.08 43.08
CA ALA A 38 19.59 -1.31 44.08
C ALA A 38 19.67 -0.12 45.04
N SER A 39 18.59 0.15 45.78
CA SER A 39 18.68 1.06 46.92
C SER A 39 19.51 0.39 48.02
N PRO A 40 20.57 1.03 48.55
CA PRO A 40 21.15 0.58 49.80
C PRO A 40 20.09 0.74 50.91
N PRO A 41 20.09 -0.10 51.95
CA PRO A 41 19.18 0.07 53.07
C PRO A 41 19.35 1.47 53.66
N SER A 42 18.24 2.03 54.14
CA SER A 42 18.14 3.37 54.69
C SER A 42 19.26 3.70 55.71
N PRO A 43 19.71 4.98 55.76
CA PRO A 43 20.90 5.41 56.49
C PRO A 43 20.84 5.19 58.01
N GLU A 44 19.66 4.93 58.59
CA GLU A 44 19.47 4.65 60.01
C GLU A 44 20.07 3.29 60.45
N LEU A 45 20.17 2.32 59.53
CA LEU A 45 20.70 0.98 59.83
C LEU A 45 22.23 0.87 59.73
N LEU A 46 22.90 1.86 59.14
CA LEU A 46 24.37 1.87 58.99
C LEU A 46 25.11 2.48 60.19
N LEU A 47 24.43 3.25 61.05
CA LEU A 47 25.02 3.77 62.29
C LEU A 47 25.28 2.68 63.36
N PHE A 48 24.61 1.53 63.26
CA PHE A 48 24.74 0.43 64.23
C PHE A 48 25.68 -0.71 63.77
N SER A 49 26.34 -0.58 62.62
CA SER A 49 27.26 -1.60 62.12
C SER A 49 28.72 -1.16 62.27
N VAL A 50 29.54 -2.04 62.85
CA VAL A 50 30.99 -1.89 63.03
C VAL A 50 31.74 -1.57 61.73
N ALA A 51 31.14 -1.88 60.56
CA ALA A 51 31.69 -1.57 59.25
C ALA A 51 31.79 -0.05 58.95
N GLY A 52 31.01 0.81 59.61
CA GLY A 52 31.01 2.26 59.39
C GLY A 52 32.24 3.01 59.91
N LEU A 53 33.10 2.36 60.70
CA LEU A 53 34.29 2.99 61.30
C LEU A 53 35.53 3.00 60.39
N PHE A 54 35.52 2.30 59.25
CA PHE A 54 36.73 2.07 58.45
C PHE A 54 36.69 2.55 56.98
N SER A 55 35.66 3.26 56.53
CA SER A 55 35.64 3.82 55.16
C SER A 55 35.66 5.35 55.17
N PRO A 56 36.56 6.00 54.41
CA PRO A 56 36.55 7.45 54.27
C PRO A 56 35.29 7.88 53.53
N VAL A 57 34.61 8.89 54.08
CA VAL A 57 33.50 9.60 53.45
C VAL A 57 33.98 10.15 52.11
N GLN A 58 33.54 9.54 51.01
CA GLN A 58 33.68 10.12 49.68
C GLN A 58 32.54 11.12 49.52
N ALA A 59 32.93 12.40 49.51
CA ALA A 59 32.07 13.53 49.25
C ALA A 59 31.31 13.33 47.94
N LEU A 60 30.07 13.82 47.93
CA LEU A 60 29.16 13.96 46.81
C LEU A 60 29.88 14.54 45.59
N ASP A 61 30.38 13.68 44.71
CA ASP A 61 30.66 14.06 43.33
C ASP A 61 29.31 14.31 42.67
N THR A 62 29.08 15.55 42.30
CA THR A 62 28.02 15.91 41.35
C THR A 62 28.48 15.39 39.99
N THR A 63 28.39 14.08 39.77
CA THR A 63 28.62 13.50 38.45
C THR A 63 27.50 13.98 37.56
N THR A 64 27.82 14.97 36.72
CA THR A 64 27.07 15.29 35.52
C THR A 64 26.78 13.98 34.80
N VAL A 65 25.51 13.57 34.80
CA VAL A 65 25.01 12.43 34.03
C VAL A 65 25.50 12.62 32.59
N PRO A 66 26.21 11.65 31.99
CA PRO A 66 26.83 11.85 30.69
C PRO A 66 25.74 12.13 29.66
N SER A 67 25.92 13.22 28.92
CA SER A 67 25.14 13.67 27.77
C SER A 67 25.16 12.69 26.57
N ASN A 68 25.50 11.42 26.77
CA ASN A 68 25.57 10.39 25.74
C ASN A 68 24.19 10.04 25.15
N GLY A 69 23.12 10.14 25.95
CA GLY A 69 21.77 9.78 25.48
C GLY A 69 21.24 10.67 24.33
N SER A 70 21.71 11.93 24.24
CA SER A 70 21.26 12.83 23.16
C SER A 70 21.94 12.51 21.83
N LEU A 71 23.20 12.06 21.83
CA LEU A 71 23.93 11.69 20.62
C LEU A 71 23.36 10.40 20.00
N ASP A 72 22.97 9.43 20.83
CA ASP A 72 22.35 8.18 20.37
C ASP A 72 20.99 8.43 19.71
N VAL A 73 20.13 9.25 20.33
CA VAL A 73 18.81 9.61 19.75
C VAL A 73 18.96 10.33 18.41
N ASN A 74 19.91 11.26 18.30
CA ASN A 74 20.19 11.96 17.04
C ASN A 74 20.64 10.99 15.94
N PHE A 75 21.45 9.98 16.27
CA PHE A 75 21.86 8.94 15.32
C PHE A 75 20.65 8.15 14.78
N TYR A 76 19.77 7.64 15.65
CA TYR A 76 18.57 6.90 15.21
C TYR A 76 17.63 7.75 14.35
N LEU A 77 17.46 9.04 14.68
CA LEU A 77 16.67 9.99 13.91
C LEU A 77 17.27 10.27 12.53
N VAL A 78 18.59 10.46 12.43
CA VAL A 78 19.28 10.67 11.14
C VAL A 78 19.13 9.45 10.24
N VAL A 79 19.32 8.24 10.79
CA VAL A 79 19.14 6.99 10.02
C VAL A 79 17.70 6.86 9.55
N TYR A 80 16.71 7.05 10.42
CA TYR A 80 15.30 6.98 10.05
C TYR A 80 14.93 8.03 8.98
N GLY A 81 15.43 9.27 9.14
CA GLY A 81 15.24 10.36 8.17
C GLY A 81 15.85 10.02 6.80
N SER A 82 17.03 9.40 6.77
CA SER A 82 17.68 8.97 5.53
C SER A 82 16.88 7.87 4.81
N ILE A 83 16.32 6.91 5.54
CA ILE A 83 15.48 5.84 5.00
C ILE A 83 14.18 6.43 4.44
N ALA A 84 13.54 7.36 5.16
CA ALA A 84 12.34 8.05 4.71
C ALA A 84 12.59 8.89 3.44
N GLY A 85 13.75 9.56 3.37
CA GLY A 85 14.21 10.27 2.18
C GLY A 85 14.39 9.35 0.97
N ALA A 86 15.08 8.22 1.15
CA ALA A 86 15.27 7.22 0.10
C ALA A 86 13.93 6.62 -0.38
N ASN A 87 13.02 6.31 0.55
CA ASN A 87 11.69 5.81 0.24
C ASN A 87 10.87 6.82 -0.59
N SER A 88 10.96 8.11 -0.25
CA SER A 88 10.29 9.18 -1.00
C SER A 88 10.83 9.26 -2.43
N LEU A 89 12.15 9.18 -2.61
CA LEU A 89 12.79 9.16 -3.92
C LEU A 89 12.34 7.95 -4.76
N PHE A 90 12.33 6.75 -4.18
CA PHE A 90 11.84 5.55 -4.87
C PHE A 90 10.36 5.62 -5.23
N THR A 91 9.54 6.26 -4.40
CA THR A 91 8.12 6.49 -4.69
C THR A 91 7.94 7.40 -5.90
N ILE A 92 8.70 8.49 -5.98
CA ILE A 92 8.69 9.42 -7.13
C ILE A 92 9.16 8.70 -8.39
N PHE A 93 10.29 7.98 -8.30
CA PHE A 93 10.84 7.24 -9.43
C PHE A 93 9.87 6.17 -9.95
N ARG A 94 9.18 5.48 -9.04
CA ARG A 94 8.11 4.52 -9.38
C ARG A 94 6.95 5.20 -10.09
N ALA A 95 6.49 6.35 -9.59
CA ALA A 95 5.39 7.10 -10.20
C ALA A 95 5.74 7.52 -11.63
N PHE A 96 6.95 8.05 -11.84
CA PHE A 96 7.44 8.45 -13.17
C PHE A 96 7.52 7.26 -14.13
N LEU A 97 8.14 6.15 -13.71
CA LEU A 97 8.23 4.93 -14.52
C LEU A 97 6.86 4.38 -14.90
N PHE A 98 5.90 4.40 -13.96
CA PHE A 98 4.55 3.91 -14.22
C PHE A 98 3.79 4.80 -15.21
N ALA A 99 3.88 6.13 -15.05
CA ALA A 99 3.28 7.09 -15.97
C ALA A 99 3.87 6.96 -17.37
N TYR A 100 5.21 6.90 -17.48
CA TYR A 100 5.91 6.72 -18.74
C TYR A 100 5.50 5.39 -19.42
N GLY A 101 5.52 4.28 -18.69
CA GLY A 101 5.12 2.99 -19.22
C GLY A 101 3.66 2.95 -19.68
N THR A 102 2.77 3.65 -18.98
CA THR A 102 1.35 3.78 -19.36
C THR A 102 1.19 4.53 -20.67
N ILE A 103 1.85 5.68 -20.83
CA ILE A 103 1.78 6.48 -22.06
C ILE A 103 2.37 5.70 -23.25
N CYS A 104 3.49 5.01 -23.05
CA CYS A 104 4.07 4.14 -24.08
C CYS A 104 3.11 3.01 -24.49
N ALA A 105 2.48 2.35 -23.52
CA ALA A 105 1.53 1.27 -23.78
C ALA A 105 0.29 1.77 -24.54
N ALA A 106 -0.31 2.88 -24.08
CA ALA A 106 -1.44 3.55 -24.73
C ALA A 106 -1.11 3.90 -26.19
N THR A 107 0.03 4.54 -26.42
CA THR A 107 0.50 4.91 -27.77
C THR A 107 0.68 3.69 -28.68
N VAL A 108 1.26 2.60 -28.15
CA VAL A 108 1.44 1.36 -28.92
C VAL A 108 0.10 0.72 -29.27
N ILE A 109 -0.84 0.68 -28.33
CA ILE A 109 -2.17 0.09 -28.57
C ILE A 109 -2.96 0.93 -29.57
N HIS A 110 -2.97 2.25 -29.42
CA HIS A 110 -3.62 3.17 -30.35
C HIS A 110 -3.06 3.03 -31.77
N ASN A 111 -1.73 3.08 -31.93
CA ASN A 111 -1.08 2.95 -33.23
C ASN A 111 -1.34 1.59 -33.87
N ARG A 112 -1.32 0.50 -33.09
CA ARG A 112 -1.65 -0.84 -33.60
C ARG A 112 -3.10 -0.92 -34.06
N LEU A 113 -4.03 -0.38 -33.29
CA LEU A 113 -5.44 -0.33 -33.66
C LEU A 113 -5.65 0.46 -34.95
N LEU A 114 -5.07 1.66 -35.04
CA LEU A 114 -5.14 2.51 -36.22
C LEU A 114 -4.57 1.81 -37.46
N GLN A 115 -3.36 1.25 -37.37
CA GLN A 115 -2.74 0.54 -38.49
C GLN A 115 -3.56 -0.66 -38.96
N ARG A 116 -4.21 -1.39 -38.04
CA ARG A 116 -5.05 -2.54 -38.38
C ARG A 116 -6.34 -2.12 -39.07
N VAL A 117 -6.96 -1.03 -38.63
CA VAL A 117 -8.18 -0.49 -39.26
C VAL A 117 -7.86 0.07 -40.65
N LEU A 118 -6.77 0.82 -40.81
CA LEU A 118 -6.37 1.36 -42.12
C LEU A 118 -6.03 0.29 -43.17
N LYS A 119 -5.59 -0.89 -42.72
CA LYS A 119 -5.30 -2.05 -43.58
C LYS A 119 -6.48 -3.01 -43.75
N ALA A 120 -7.64 -2.70 -43.16
CA ALA A 120 -8.82 -3.56 -43.27
C ALA A 120 -9.40 -3.50 -44.70
N THR A 121 -10.01 -4.60 -45.14
CA THR A 121 -10.66 -4.67 -46.46
C THR A 121 -11.93 -3.83 -46.47
N VAL A 122 -12.38 -3.41 -47.66
CA VAL A 122 -13.63 -2.64 -47.82
C VAL A 122 -14.83 -3.39 -47.22
N THR A 123 -14.87 -4.72 -47.36
CA THR A 123 -15.90 -5.59 -46.76
C THR A 123 -16.01 -5.44 -45.24
N PHE A 124 -14.91 -5.14 -44.53
CA PHE A 124 -14.97 -4.86 -43.09
C PHE A 124 -15.78 -3.60 -42.79
N PHE A 125 -15.63 -2.55 -43.61
CA PHE A 125 -16.36 -1.29 -43.46
C PHE A 125 -17.81 -1.40 -43.90
N ASP A 126 -18.14 -2.29 -44.84
CA ASP A 126 -19.53 -2.54 -45.26
C ASP A 126 -20.31 -3.34 -44.19
N THR A 127 -19.65 -4.28 -43.53
CA THR A 127 -20.27 -5.16 -42.51
C THR A 127 -20.26 -4.58 -41.11
N THR A 128 -19.31 -3.69 -40.80
CA THR A 128 -19.15 -3.12 -39.46
C THR A 128 -19.65 -1.68 -39.45
N PRO A 129 -20.71 -1.36 -38.68
CA PRO A 129 -21.22 0.01 -38.63
C PRO A 129 -20.13 0.97 -38.12
N THR A 130 -19.98 2.11 -38.79
CA THR A 130 -18.98 3.14 -38.46
C THR A 130 -19.03 3.55 -36.98
N GLY A 131 -20.24 3.60 -36.38
CA GLY A 131 -20.41 3.90 -34.95
C GLY A 131 -19.70 2.92 -34.01
N ARG A 132 -19.58 1.64 -34.37
CA ARG A 132 -18.85 0.64 -33.56
C ARG A 132 -17.34 0.87 -33.64
N ILE A 133 -16.84 1.27 -34.81
CA ILE A 133 -15.43 1.63 -35.00
C ILE A 133 -15.12 2.87 -34.16
N LEU A 134 -15.98 3.90 -34.22
CA LEU A 134 -15.84 5.10 -33.42
C LEU A 134 -15.86 4.81 -31.91
N ASN A 135 -16.78 3.95 -31.44
CA ASN A 135 -16.83 3.57 -30.03
C ASN A 135 -15.54 2.88 -29.57
N ARG A 136 -14.88 2.09 -30.44
CA ARG A 136 -13.57 1.49 -30.14
C ARG A 136 -12.45 2.52 -30.01
N PHE A 137 -12.41 3.52 -30.90
CA PHE A 137 -11.41 4.60 -30.83
C PHE A 137 -11.69 5.62 -29.71
N SER A 138 -12.92 5.67 -29.20
CA SER A 138 -13.32 6.58 -28.13
C SER A 138 -13.41 5.85 -26.79
N SER A 139 -14.53 5.18 -26.49
CA SER A 139 -14.81 4.60 -25.17
C SER A 139 -13.84 3.47 -24.80
N ASP A 140 -13.58 2.54 -25.73
CA ASP A 140 -12.71 1.40 -25.42
C ASP A 140 -11.25 1.86 -25.26
N LEU A 141 -10.79 2.77 -26.11
CA LEU A 141 -9.44 3.34 -26.00
C LEU A 141 -9.28 4.15 -24.70
N TYR A 142 -10.27 4.96 -24.32
CA TYR A 142 -10.26 5.67 -23.04
C TYR A 142 -10.15 4.70 -21.84
N CYS A 143 -10.84 3.57 -21.88
CA CYS A 143 -10.73 2.55 -20.84
C CYS A 143 -9.31 1.98 -20.74
N VAL A 144 -8.64 1.76 -21.88
CA VAL A 144 -7.27 1.25 -21.94
C VAL A 144 -6.24 2.29 -21.49
N ASP A 145 -6.46 3.56 -21.80
CA ASP A 145 -5.48 4.62 -21.58
C ASP A 145 -5.56 5.22 -20.17
N ASP A 146 -6.74 5.20 -19.53
CA ASP A 146 -6.97 5.84 -18.23
C ASP A 146 -7.45 4.85 -17.15
N SER A 147 -8.61 4.21 -17.37
CA SER A 147 -9.24 3.36 -16.35
C SER A 147 -8.40 2.13 -15.98
N LEU A 148 -7.85 1.44 -16.98
CA LEU A 148 -7.08 0.22 -16.77
C LEU A 148 -5.75 0.50 -16.04
N PRO A 149 -4.93 1.49 -16.44
CA PRO A 149 -3.72 1.86 -15.72
C PRO A 149 -3.99 2.31 -14.28
N PHE A 150 -5.06 3.05 -14.04
CA PHE A 150 -5.46 3.47 -12.70
C PHE A 150 -5.72 2.25 -11.78
N ILE A 151 -6.56 1.32 -12.23
CA ILE A 151 -6.87 0.09 -11.48
C ILE A 151 -5.60 -0.77 -11.32
N LEU A 152 -4.76 -0.86 -12.36
CA LEU A 152 -3.51 -1.62 -12.33
C LEU A 152 -2.53 -1.05 -11.30
N ASN A 153 -2.38 0.28 -11.21
CA ASN A 153 -1.52 0.92 -10.21
C ASN A 153 -1.98 0.58 -8.78
N ILE A 154 -3.28 0.66 -8.51
CA ILE A 154 -3.86 0.30 -7.21
C ILE A 154 -3.63 -1.19 -6.93
N PHE A 155 -3.92 -2.06 -7.90
CA PHE A 155 -3.73 -3.50 -7.76
C PHE A 155 -2.28 -3.86 -7.45
N LEU A 156 -1.32 -3.31 -8.20
CA LEU A 156 0.10 -3.55 -7.97
C LEU A 156 0.56 -3.03 -6.62
N ALA A 157 0.13 -1.83 -6.21
CA ALA A 157 0.47 -1.27 -4.90
C ALA A 157 -0.02 -2.18 -3.76
N ASN A 158 -1.25 -2.67 -3.84
CA ASN A 158 -1.79 -3.60 -2.84
C ASN A 158 -1.11 -4.97 -2.88
N MET A 159 -0.82 -5.50 -4.07
CA MET A 159 -0.17 -6.81 -4.21
C MET A 159 1.24 -6.80 -3.60
N TYR A 160 2.05 -5.79 -3.93
CA TYR A 160 3.39 -5.64 -3.36
C TYR A 160 3.32 -5.28 -1.86
N GLY A 161 2.38 -4.44 -1.44
CA GLY A 161 2.13 -4.14 -0.03
C GLY A 161 1.84 -5.39 0.79
N LEU A 162 0.93 -6.25 0.32
CA LEU A 162 0.58 -7.51 0.95
C LEU A 162 1.79 -8.47 1.02
N LEU A 163 2.52 -8.62 -0.09
CA LEU A 163 3.74 -9.45 -0.11
C LEU A 163 4.78 -8.95 0.90
N GLY A 164 5.00 -7.63 0.96
CA GLY A 164 5.91 -7.02 1.90
C GLY A 164 5.53 -7.27 3.35
N MET A 165 4.25 -7.08 3.68
CA MET A 165 3.70 -7.35 5.00
C MET A 165 3.84 -8.83 5.40
N LEU A 166 3.52 -9.75 4.48
CA LEU A 166 3.64 -11.19 4.73
C LEU A 166 5.08 -11.60 5.06
N VAL A 167 6.06 -11.03 4.36
CA VAL A 167 7.49 -11.27 4.63
C VAL A 167 7.88 -10.78 6.03
N ILE A 168 7.53 -9.55 6.40
CA ILE A 168 7.86 -9.00 7.73
C ILE A 168 7.22 -9.83 8.86
N ILE A 169 5.93 -10.17 8.72
CA ILE A 169 5.21 -10.93 9.76
C ILE A 169 5.81 -12.32 9.92
N THR A 170 6.13 -12.99 8.82
CA THR A 170 6.73 -14.34 8.87
C THR A 170 8.14 -14.29 9.46
N TYR A 171 8.89 -13.22 9.20
CA TYR A 171 10.21 -13.01 9.82
C TYR A 171 10.10 -12.74 11.33
N GLY A 172 9.14 -11.91 11.74
CA GLY A 172 8.94 -11.57 13.16
C GLY A 172 8.40 -12.73 14.00
N LEU A 173 7.46 -13.52 13.46
CA LEU A 173 6.90 -14.68 14.16
C LEU A 173 6.66 -15.85 13.18
N PRO A 174 7.65 -16.73 12.96
CA PRO A 174 7.58 -17.76 11.91
C PRO A 174 6.43 -18.75 12.10
N TRP A 175 6.02 -19.00 13.35
CA TRP A 175 4.88 -19.86 13.67
C TRP A 175 3.54 -19.36 13.11
N ILE A 176 3.38 -18.05 12.90
CA ILE A 176 2.17 -17.47 12.24
C ILE A 176 2.04 -17.98 10.80
N GLY A 177 3.15 -18.33 10.14
CA GLY A 177 3.13 -18.88 8.79
C GLY A 177 2.26 -20.15 8.66
N LEU A 178 2.25 -21.00 9.69
CA LEU A 178 1.40 -22.20 9.72
C LEU A 178 -0.09 -21.87 9.75
N VAL A 179 -0.49 -20.77 10.40
CA VAL A 179 -1.89 -20.30 10.46
C VAL A 179 -2.27 -19.54 9.19
N LEU A 180 -1.33 -18.82 8.59
CA LEU A 180 -1.54 -18.10 7.32
C LEU A 180 -1.86 -19.04 6.16
N LEU A 181 -1.27 -20.24 6.13
CA LEU A 181 -1.48 -21.21 5.05
C LEU A 181 -2.95 -21.66 4.88
N PRO A 182 -3.64 -22.19 5.91
CA PRO A 182 -5.06 -22.53 5.80
C PRO A 182 -5.94 -21.29 5.57
N LEU A 183 -5.58 -20.13 6.14
CA LEU A 183 -6.30 -18.88 5.91
C LEU A 183 -6.21 -18.43 4.44
N ALA A 184 -5.03 -18.55 3.82
CA ALA A 184 -4.82 -18.24 2.41
C ALA A 184 -5.62 -19.19 1.49
N ALA A 185 -5.69 -20.48 1.83
CA ALA A 185 -6.51 -21.45 1.08
C ALA A 185 -8.02 -21.12 1.16
N LEU A 186 -8.50 -20.74 2.36
CA LEU A 186 -9.87 -20.29 2.57
C LEU A 186 -10.15 -18.98 1.80
N TYR A 187 -9.26 -18.00 1.90
CA TYR A 187 -9.36 -16.75 1.16
C TYR A 187 -9.43 -16.99 -0.35
N PHE A 188 -8.54 -17.83 -0.90
CA PHE A 188 -8.52 -18.15 -2.32
C PHE A 188 -9.81 -18.83 -2.78
N SER A 189 -10.36 -19.71 -1.95
CA SER A 189 -11.64 -20.37 -2.21
C SER A 189 -12.77 -19.33 -2.29
N ILE A 190 -12.91 -18.47 -1.28
CA ILE A 190 -13.92 -17.39 -1.25
C ILE A 190 -13.72 -16.45 -2.45
N GLN A 191 -12.49 -16.00 -2.71
CA GLN A 191 -12.17 -15.10 -3.81
C GLN A 191 -12.57 -15.68 -5.17
N ARG A 192 -12.37 -16.99 -5.36
CA ARG A 192 -12.77 -17.68 -6.61
C ARG A 192 -14.28 -17.64 -6.83
N TYR A 193 -15.07 -17.92 -5.79
CA TYR A 193 -16.53 -17.83 -5.87
C TYR A 193 -16.98 -16.38 -6.06
N TYR A 194 -16.49 -15.46 -5.22
CA TYR A 194 -16.82 -14.04 -5.28
C TYR A 194 -16.55 -13.44 -6.67
N ARG A 195 -15.38 -13.70 -7.28
CA ARG A 195 -15.05 -13.18 -8.61
C ARG A 195 -16.00 -13.68 -9.69
N ARG A 196 -16.49 -14.92 -9.61
CA ARG A 196 -17.46 -15.45 -10.58
C ARG A 196 -18.81 -14.77 -10.39
N THR A 197 -19.32 -14.77 -9.17
CA THR A 197 -20.61 -14.16 -8.83
C THR A 197 -20.63 -12.67 -9.14
N SER A 198 -19.57 -11.92 -8.79
CA SER A 198 -19.46 -10.49 -9.05
C SER A 198 -19.49 -10.15 -10.55
N ARG A 199 -18.84 -10.95 -11.39
CA ARG A 199 -18.89 -10.75 -12.85
C ARG A 199 -20.29 -10.98 -13.41
N GLU A 200 -20.95 -12.05 -13.00
CA GLU A 200 -22.32 -12.33 -13.44
C GLU A 200 -23.31 -11.28 -12.94
N LEU A 201 -23.15 -10.82 -11.69
CA LEU A 201 -23.96 -9.75 -11.14
C LEU A 201 -23.77 -8.44 -11.92
N LYS A 202 -22.53 -8.09 -12.29
CA LYS A 202 -22.26 -6.91 -13.12
C LYS A 202 -22.86 -7.04 -14.52
N ARG A 203 -22.82 -8.24 -15.12
CA ARG A 203 -23.48 -8.53 -16.40
C ARG A 203 -24.99 -8.39 -16.30
N LEU A 204 -25.60 -8.98 -15.27
CA LEU A 204 -27.04 -8.91 -15.01
C LEU A 204 -27.48 -7.46 -14.84
N TYR A 205 -26.75 -6.69 -14.02
CA TYR A 205 -27.01 -5.27 -13.81
C TYR A 205 -27.00 -4.49 -15.13
N SER A 206 -25.99 -4.70 -15.98
CA SER A 206 -25.92 -4.03 -17.29
C SER A 206 -27.08 -4.41 -18.22
N VAL A 207 -27.50 -5.68 -18.22
CA VAL A 207 -28.60 -6.16 -19.08
C VAL A 207 -29.96 -5.62 -18.59
N THR A 208 -30.18 -5.54 -17.27
CA THR A 208 -31.41 -4.99 -16.71
C THR A 208 -31.51 -3.47 -16.88
N LEU A 209 -30.37 -2.75 -16.87
CA LEU A 209 -30.35 -1.30 -16.97
C LEU A 209 -30.54 -0.78 -18.40
N SER A 210 -30.06 -1.52 -19.41
CA SER A 210 -30.21 -1.16 -20.83
C SER A 210 -31.65 -0.82 -21.26
N PRO A 211 -32.66 -1.68 -21.03
CA PRO A 211 -34.03 -1.41 -21.47
C PRO A 211 -34.66 -0.20 -20.74
N ILE A 212 -34.24 0.10 -19.51
CA ILE A 212 -34.70 1.28 -18.78
C ILE A 212 -34.22 2.55 -19.50
N TYR A 213 -32.95 2.60 -19.91
CA TYR A 213 -32.43 3.71 -20.69
C TYR A 213 -33.08 3.82 -22.07
N THR A 214 -33.34 2.68 -22.73
CA THR A 214 -34.06 2.66 -24.00
C THR A 214 -35.48 3.21 -23.86
N HIS A 215 -36.26 2.73 -22.88
CA HIS A 215 -37.61 3.22 -22.63
C HIS A 215 -37.65 4.71 -22.28
N PHE A 216 -36.70 5.19 -21.47
CA PHE A 216 -36.60 6.60 -21.15
C PHE A 216 -36.30 7.45 -22.39
N SER A 217 -35.36 7.00 -23.23
CA SER A 217 -35.04 7.66 -24.50
C SER A 217 -36.23 7.68 -25.45
N GLU A 218 -36.93 6.56 -25.63
CA GLU A 218 -38.12 6.46 -26.49
C GLU A 218 -39.26 7.35 -26.00
N THR A 219 -39.48 7.41 -24.68
CA THR A 219 -40.49 8.28 -24.08
C THR A 219 -40.17 9.76 -24.31
N LEU A 220 -38.90 10.15 -24.15
CA LEU A 220 -38.46 11.54 -24.42
C LEU A 220 -38.62 11.90 -25.90
N SER A 221 -38.24 11.01 -26.81
CA SER A 221 -38.39 11.23 -28.26
C SER A 221 -39.86 11.25 -28.69
N GLY A 222 -40.70 10.40 -28.10
CA GLY A 222 -42.14 10.28 -28.38
C GLY A 222 -43.02 11.22 -27.55
N LEU A 223 -42.44 12.10 -26.73
CA LEU A 223 -43.16 12.87 -25.71
C LEU A 223 -44.31 13.71 -26.29
N SER A 224 -44.13 14.29 -27.48
CA SER A 224 -45.17 15.06 -28.17
C SER A 224 -46.37 14.19 -28.56
N SER A 225 -46.11 12.96 -29.03
CA SER A 225 -47.15 12.01 -29.41
C SER A 225 -47.89 11.47 -28.18
N ILE A 226 -47.15 11.11 -27.12
CA ILE A 226 -47.73 10.66 -25.85
C ILE A 226 -48.66 11.74 -25.26
N ARG A 227 -48.18 12.99 -25.22
CA ARG A 227 -48.99 14.14 -24.74
C ARG A 227 -50.20 14.41 -25.63
N ALA A 228 -50.07 14.25 -26.94
CA ALA A 228 -51.19 14.41 -27.88
C ALA A 228 -52.27 13.34 -27.69
N MET A 229 -51.90 12.12 -27.28
CA MET A 229 -52.86 11.03 -27.05
C MET A 229 -53.50 11.01 -25.66
N ARG A 230 -53.12 11.90 -24.73
CA ARG A 230 -53.56 11.84 -23.31
C ARG A 230 -53.32 10.47 -22.63
N ALA A 231 -52.28 9.76 -23.05
CA ALA A 231 -51.85 8.51 -22.45
C ALA A 231 -50.98 8.75 -21.21
#